data_AF-U7Q864-F1
#
_entry.id   AF-U7Q864-F1
#
_cell.length_a   1.000
_cell.length_b   1.000
_cell.length_c   1.000
_cell.angle_alpha   90.00
_cell.angle_beta   90.00
_cell.angle_gamma   90.00
#
_symmetry.space_group_name_H-M   'P 1'
#
loop_
_entity.id
_entity.type
_entity.pdbx_description
1 polymer ?
#
loop_
_entity_poly.entity_id
_entity_poly.type
_entity_poly.pdbx_seq_one_letter_code
_entity_poly.pdbx_strand_id
1 'polypeptide(L)'
;MSEELENEKESNDSSLMDQPQTGYVYLISAPDLNRCKIGFTKNYLRRFQEIKNQAPCKTHILDCVESNNYKQDERKLHQMFQHRRKHGEWFEFDSEDQALGLFREYFRVRKIYEEELNVLKDAIARLKIQLDRREKHKNKIIKRLKGKIYELEIELYREEKSVKLLEENIKIQDELLADDQIPNDGLFSEFMYCLHELTKYFDSILN
;
A
#
# COMPACT_ATOMS: atom_id res chain seq x y z
N MET A 1 -35.04 -18.66 21.01
CA MET A 1 -33.59 -18.94 20.94
C MET A 1 -33.31 -19.36 19.49
N SER A 2 -33.45 -18.51 18.48
CA SER A 2 -32.96 -17.12 18.30
C SER A 2 -31.44 -17.08 18.25
N GLU A 3 -30.86 -17.60 17.17
CA GLU A 3 -29.52 -17.25 16.71
C GLU A 3 -29.61 -17.06 15.18
N GLU A 4 -29.98 -15.83 14.80
CA GLU A 4 -29.59 -15.20 13.56
C GLU A 4 -28.10 -14.85 13.66
N LEU A 5 -27.29 -15.24 12.69
CA LEU A 5 -25.92 -14.78 12.34
C LEU A 5 -25.50 -15.69 11.17
N GLU A 6 -25.07 -15.26 9.99
CA GLU A 6 -24.41 -14.04 9.57
C GLU A 6 -24.80 -13.68 8.13
N ASN A 7 -25.29 -12.44 7.97
CA ASN A 7 -25.34 -11.71 6.72
C ASN A 7 -23.98 -11.02 6.55
N GLU A 8 -23.01 -11.68 5.92
CA GLU A 8 -21.83 -10.98 5.40
C GLU A 8 -22.21 -10.24 4.11
N LYS A 9 -22.85 -9.09 4.28
CA LYS A 9 -22.79 -8.03 3.26
C LYS A 9 -21.37 -7.50 3.28
N GLU A 10 -20.56 -8.04 2.36
CA GLU A 10 -19.36 -7.37 1.87
C GLU A 10 -19.71 -5.92 1.57
N SER A 11 -19.27 -5.04 2.46
CA SER A 11 -19.24 -3.61 2.24
C SER A 11 -18.22 -3.35 1.14
N ASN A 12 -18.69 -3.46 -0.10
CA ASN A 12 -18.07 -2.88 -1.27
C ASN A 12 -18.18 -1.34 -1.16
N ASP A 13 -17.56 -0.77 -0.12
CA ASP A 13 -17.16 0.64 -0.10
C ASP A 13 -15.85 0.76 -0.89
N SER A 14 -15.94 0.29 -2.13
CA SER A 14 -15.07 0.69 -3.22
C SER A 14 -15.34 2.17 -3.39
N SER A 15 -14.54 2.98 -2.69
CA SER A 15 -14.35 4.41 -2.94
C SER A 15 -14.51 4.67 -4.43
N LEU A 16 -15.71 5.15 -4.80
CA LEU A 16 -15.98 5.66 -6.12
C LEU A 16 -14.98 6.79 -6.29
N MET A 17 -13.91 6.51 -7.03
CA MET A 17 -13.02 7.55 -7.50
C MET A 17 -13.93 8.53 -8.23
N ASP A 18 -14.15 9.67 -7.59
CA ASP A 18 -14.91 10.79 -8.13
C ASP A 18 -14.19 11.17 -9.41
N GLN A 19 -14.68 10.63 -10.53
CA GLN A 19 -14.11 10.89 -11.85
C GLN A 19 -14.12 12.40 -12.02
N PRO A 20 -13.00 13.03 -12.43
CA PRO A 20 -12.92 14.48 -12.55
C PRO A 20 -14.04 14.94 -13.48
N GLN A 21 -15.10 15.49 -12.89
CA GLN A 21 -16.22 15.96 -13.65
C GLN A 21 -15.85 17.38 -14.08
N THR A 22 -15.55 17.55 -15.36
CA THR A 22 -15.24 18.86 -15.92
C THR A 22 -16.49 19.74 -15.87
N GLY A 23 -16.32 20.96 -15.39
CA GLY A 23 -17.34 21.98 -15.30
C GLY A 23 -16.71 23.34 -15.12
N TYR A 24 -17.52 24.32 -14.75
CA TYR A 24 -17.13 25.71 -14.67
C TYR A 24 -17.58 26.30 -13.34
N VAL A 25 -16.73 27.14 -12.76
CA VAL A 25 -17.08 28.01 -11.63
C VAL A 25 -17.10 29.44 -12.15
N TYR A 26 -18.15 30.18 -11.84
CA TYR A 26 -18.36 31.53 -12.34
C TYR A 26 -18.54 32.54 -11.22
N LEU A 27 -18.23 33.79 -11.54
CA LEU A 27 -18.49 34.96 -10.73
C LEU A 27 -19.42 35.90 -11.50
N ILE A 28 -20.56 36.24 -10.92
CA ILE A 28 -21.55 37.17 -11.47
C ILE A 28 -21.62 38.40 -10.59
N SER A 29 -21.67 39.58 -11.17
CA SER A 29 -21.96 40.82 -10.46
C SER A 29 -23.42 41.23 -10.59
N ALA A 30 -23.96 41.76 -9.50
CA ALA A 30 -25.16 42.59 -9.45
C ALA A 30 -24.75 43.97 -8.91
N PRO A 31 -24.36 44.92 -9.78
CA PRO A 31 -23.82 46.23 -9.38
C PRO A 31 -24.80 47.02 -8.52
N ASP A 32 -26.09 46.98 -8.88
CA ASP A 32 -27.17 47.69 -8.17
C ASP A 32 -27.30 47.27 -6.69
N LEU A 33 -26.80 46.08 -6.34
CA LEU A 33 -26.86 45.53 -4.99
C LEU A 33 -25.48 45.49 -4.31
N ASN A 34 -24.42 45.94 -4.98
CA ASN A 34 -23.03 45.77 -4.60
C ASN A 34 -22.69 44.33 -4.15
N ARG A 35 -23.17 43.34 -4.91
CA ARG A 35 -23.03 41.92 -4.56
C ARG A 35 -22.57 41.10 -5.74
N CYS A 36 -21.74 40.10 -5.43
CA CYS A 36 -21.35 39.09 -6.39
C CYS A 36 -21.89 37.72 -5.99
N LYS A 37 -22.23 36.90 -6.99
CA LYS A 37 -22.64 35.50 -6.82
C LYS A 37 -21.53 34.60 -7.32
N ILE A 38 -21.17 33.60 -6.51
CA ILE A 38 -20.26 32.53 -6.90
C ILE A 38 -21.09 31.27 -7.10
N GLY A 39 -21.01 30.66 -8.26
CA GLY A 39 -21.72 29.42 -8.55
C GLY A 39 -20.97 28.54 -9.54
N PHE A 40 -21.55 27.39 -9.88
CA PHE A 40 -20.97 26.47 -10.84
C PHE A 40 -21.98 25.97 -11.88
N THR A 41 -21.48 25.43 -12.98
CA THR A 41 -22.29 24.79 -14.01
C THR A 41 -21.46 23.79 -14.82
N LYS A 42 -22.12 22.77 -15.38
CA LYS A 42 -21.53 21.90 -16.41
C LYS A 42 -21.66 22.47 -17.81
N ASN A 43 -22.63 23.35 -18.03
CA ASN A 43 -22.94 23.95 -19.33
C ASN A 43 -23.04 25.47 -19.16
N TYR A 44 -21.92 26.16 -19.38
CA TYR A 44 -21.83 27.60 -19.18
C TYR A 44 -22.70 28.37 -20.17
N LEU A 45 -22.78 27.93 -21.44
CA LEU A 45 -23.60 28.58 -22.47
C LEU A 45 -25.08 28.64 -22.07
N ARG A 46 -25.66 27.50 -21.70
CA ARG A 46 -27.06 27.44 -21.26
C ARG A 46 -27.27 28.27 -19.99
N ARG A 47 -26.37 28.13 -19.02
CA ARG A 47 -26.51 28.81 -17.73
C ARG A 47 -26.47 30.33 -17.87
N PHE A 48 -25.60 30.85 -18.75
CA PHE A 48 -25.44 32.28 -18.95
C PHE A 48 -26.65 32.90 -19.65
N GLN A 49 -27.28 32.16 -20.56
CA GLN A 49 -28.56 32.55 -21.16
C GLN A 49 -29.68 32.60 -20.11
N GLU A 50 -29.78 31.60 -19.24
CA GLU A 50 -30.78 31.56 -18.16
C GLU A 50 -30.61 32.72 -17.18
N ILE A 51 -29.38 33.02 -16.76
CA ILE A 51 -29.08 34.14 -15.84
C ILE A 51 -29.52 35.47 -16.45
N LYS A 52 -29.22 35.70 -17.73
CA LYS A 52 -29.61 36.93 -18.43
C LYS A 52 -31.13 37.11 -18.47
N ASN A 53 -31.89 36.01 -18.56
CA ASN A 53 -33.35 36.05 -18.70
C ASN A 53 -34.10 36.07 -17.37
N GLN A 54 -33.47 35.64 -16.26
CA GLN A 54 -34.14 35.46 -14.96
C GLN A 54 -33.76 36.52 -13.92
N ALA A 55 -32.80 37.40 -14.21
CA ALA A 55 -32.35 38.39 -13.24
C ALA A 55 -33.31 39.59 -13.16
N PRO A 56 -33.87 39.92 -11.98
CA PRO A 56 -34.73 41.10 -11.79
C PRO A 56 -33.94 42.42 -11.81
N CYS A 57 -32.61 42.36 -11.79
CA CYS A 57 -31.68 43.49 -11.85
C CYS A 57 -30.60 43.24 -12.91
N LYS A 58 -29.85 44.27 -13.29
CA LYS A 58 -28.77 44.13 -14.28
C LYS A 58 -27.67 43.26 -13.67
N THR A 59 -27.55 42.03 -14.17
CA THR A 59 -26.45 41.13 -13.80
C THR A 59 -25.56 40.87 -15.00
N HIS A 60 -24.26 40.75 -14.75
CA HIS A 60 -23.30 40.38 -15.78
C HIS A 60 -22.19 39.51 -15.19
N ILE A 61 -21.49 38.79 -16.06
CA ILE A 61 -20.51 37.80 -15.66
C ILE A 61 -19.15 38.50 -15.60
N LEU A 62 -18.51 38.43 -14.43
CA LEU A 62 -17.16 38.95 -14.23
C LEU A 62 -16.12 37.95 -14.72
N ASP A 63 -16.30 36.67 -14.41
CA ASP A 63 -15.39 35.60 -14.86
C ASP A 63 -16.01 34.21 -14.83
N CYS A 64 -15.37 33.28 -15.53
CA CYS A 64 -15.72 31.87 -15.59
C CYS A 64 -14.46 31.03 -15.80
N VAL A 65 -14.17 30.14 -14.86
CA VAL A 65 -12.96 29.29 -14.87
C VAL A 65 -13.37 27.83 -14.99
N GLU A 66 -12.77 27.12 -15.93
CA GLU A 66 -12.92 25.67 -16.07
C GLU A 66 -12.25 24.95 -14.88
N SER A 67 -12.94 23.95 -14.35
CA SER A 67 -12.43 23.13 -13.25
C SER A 67 -12.86 21.67 -13.41
N ASN A 68 -11.89 20.77 -13.17
CA ASN A 68 -12.10 19.33 -13.00
C ASN A 68 -12.78 18.94 -11.67
N ASN A 69 -12.93 19.90 -10.74
CA ASN A 69 -13.49 19.71 -9.39
C ASN A 69 -14.45 20.86 -9.01
N TYR A 70 -15.19 21.41 -9.98
CA TYR A 70 -15.97 22.65 -9.86
C TYR A 70 -16.88 22.74 -8.61
N LYS A 71 -17.46 21.62 -8.15
CA LYS A 71 -18.28 21.58 -6.92
C LYS A 71 -17.45 21.86 -5.66
N GLN A 72 -16.25 21.29 -5.58
CA GLN A 72 -15.37 21.49 -4.43
C GLN A 72 -14.80 22.90 -4.43
N ASP A 73 -14.50 23.45 -5.61
CA ASP A 73 -14.02 24.82 -5.72
C ASP A 73 -15.04 25.86 -5.31
N GLU A 74 -16.27 25.70 -5.78
CA GLU A 74 -17.37 26.58 -5.36
C GLU A 74 -17.54 26.52 -3.84
N ARG A 75 -17.50 25.32 -3.25
CA ARG A 75 -17.60 25.15 -1.80
C ARG A 75 -16.44 25.82 -1.06
N LYS A 76 -15.20 25.68 -1.56
CA LYS A 76 -14.01 26.30 -0.96
C LYS A 76 -14.07 27.83 -1.06
N LEU A 77 -14.45 28.37 -2.20
CA LEU A 77 -14.66 29.81 -2.39
C LEU A 77 -15.75 30.33 -1.45
N HIS A 78 -16.85 29.59 -1.31
CA HIS A 78 -17.93 29.92 -0.38
C HIS A 78 -17.49 29.90 1.08
N GLN A 79 -16.64 28.96 1.47
CA GLN A 79 -16.02 28.91 2.80
C GLN A 79 -15.06 30.08 3.01
N MET A 80 -14.17 30.34 2.03
CA MET A 80 -13.20 31.44 2.08
C MET A 80 -13.88 32.80 2.24
N PHE A 81 -15.01 33.01 1.56
CA PHE A 81 -15.80 34.22 1.63
C PHE A 81 -17.02 34.13 2.55
N GLN A 82 -17.09 33.14 3.44
CA GLN A 82 -18.24 32.95 4.32
C GLN A 82 -18.56 34.21 5.14
N HIS A 83 -17.52 34.90 5.60
CA HIS A 83 -17.62 36.17 6.33
C HIS A 83 -18.25 37.32 5.52
N ARG A 84 -18.27 37.21 4.18
CA ARG A 84 -18.86 38.18 3.24
C ARG A 84 -20.24 37.77 2.74
N ARG A 85 -20.71 36.56 3.08
CA ARG A 85 -21.98 36.01 2.61
C ARG A 85 -23.14 36.81 3.18
N LYS A 86 -24.07 37.21 2.31
CA LYS A 86 -25.29 37.96 2.70
C LYS A 86 -26.54 37.10 2.61
N HIS A 87 -26.79 36.49 1.46
CA HIS A 87 -27.96 35.64 1.25
C HIS A 87 -27.67 34.54 0.23
N GLY A 88 -27.80 33.28 0.65
CA GLY A 88 -27.50 32.12 -0.20
C GLY A 88 -26.08 32.17 -0.75
N GLU A 89 -25.98 32.23 -2.08
CA GLU A 89 -24.70 32.26 -2.83
C GLU A 89 -24.22 33.69 -3.16
N TRP A 90 -24.82 34.72 -2.55
CA TRP A 90 -24.47 36.13 -2.77
C TRP A 90 -23.56 36.66 -1.65
N PHE A 91 -22.49 37.33 -2.06
CA PHE A 91 -21.42 37.85 -1.22
C PHE A 91 -21.23 39.35 -1.49
N GLU A 92 -20.89 40.11 -0.46
CA GLU A 92 -20.59 41.55 -0.55
C GLU A 92 -19.08 41.78 -0.62
N PHE A 93 -18.65 42.55 -1.61
CA PHE A 93 -17.26 42.93 -1.83
C PHE A 93 -17.15 44.45 -1.88
N ASP A 94 -15.94 44.98 -1.69
CA ASP A 94 -15.71 46.42 -1.72
C ASP A 94 -15.78 46.96 -3.16
N SER A 95 -15.46 46.13 -4.15
CA SER A 95 -15.63 46.40 -5.58
C SER A 95 -15.67 45.11 -6.40
N GLU A 96 -16.13 45.21 -7.66
CA GLU A 96 -16.06 44.10 -8.63
C GLU A 96 -14.62 43.67 -8.91
N ASP A 97 -13.69 44.62 -8.98
CA ASP A 97 -12.26 44.35 -9.18
C ASP A 97 -11.67 43.55 -8.01
N GLN A 98 -12.07 43.87 -6.77
CA GLN A 98 -11.64 43.11 -5.60
C GLN A 98 -12.19 41.68 -5.66
N ALA A 99 -13.48 41.51 -5.98
CA ALA A 99 -14.11 40.20 -6.10
C ALA A 99 -13.41 39.35 -7.19
N LEU A 100 -13.17 39.96 -8.36
CA LEU A 100 -12.50 39.34 -9.49
C LEU A 100 -11.05 38.95 -9.15
N GLY A 101 -10.29 39.84 -8.51
CA GLY A 101 -8.91 39.61 -8.11
C GLY A 101 -8.78 38.42 -7.14
N LEU A 102 -9.61 38.39 -6.09
CA LEU A 102 -9.60 37.29 -5.11
C LEU A 102 -10.08 35.96 -5.73
N PHE A 103 -11.06 36.01 -6.62
CA PHE A 103 -11.55 34.84 -7.35
C PHE A 103 -10.46 34.24 -8.24
N ARG A 104 -9.77 35.06 -9.04
CA ARG A 104 -8.66 34.62 -9.89
C ARG A 104 -7.48 34.10 -9.09
N GLU A 105 -7.16 34.77 -7.98
CA GLU A 105 -6.05 34.37 -7.12
C GLU A 105 -6.26 32.98 -6.53
N TYR A 106 -7.49 32.64 -6.11
CA TYR A 106 -7.83 31.28 -5.69
C TYR A 106 -7.47 30.25 -6.76
N PHE A 107 -7.87 30.45 -8.01
CA PHE A 107 -7.59 29.49 -9.08
C PHE A 107 -6.10 29.45 -9.46
N ARG A 108 -5.40 30.59 -9.39
CA ARG A 108 -3.95 30.66 -9.59
C ARG A 108 -3.21 29.80 -8.56
N VAL A 109 -3.50 30.02 -7.28
CA VAL A 109 -2.88 29.30 -6.17
C VAL A 109 -3.24 27.81 -6.22
N ARG A 110 -4.51 27.50 -6.49
CA ARG A 110 -4.96 26.12 -6.64
C ARG A 110 -4.19 25.38 -7.73
N LYS A 111 -3.98 26.00 -8.90
CA LYS A 111 -3.24 25.38 -10.01
C LYS A 111 -1.82 25.00 -9.61
N ILE A 112 -1.13 25.87 -8.87
CA ILE A 112 0.22 25.60 -8.34
C ILE A 112 0.20 24.37 -7.41
N TYR A 113 -0.74 24.32 -6.47
CA TYR A 113 -0.87 23.17 -5.57
C TYR A 113 -1.22 21.87 -6.31
N GLU A 114 -2.04 21.92 -7.37
CA GLU A 114 -2.34 20.74 -8.18
C GLU A 114 -1.10 20.23 -8.92
N GLU A 115 -0.28 21.12 -9.46
CA GLU A 115 0.99 20.76 -10.12
C GLU A 115 1.96 20.09 -9.12
N GLU A 116 2.16 20.69 -7.94
CA GLU A 116 2.99 20.11 -6.87
C GLU A 116 2.47 18.75 -6.39
N LEU A 117 1.16 18.64 -6.20
CA LEU A 117 0.53 17.39 -5.78
C LEU A 117 0.73 16.28 -6.81
N ASN A 118 0.70 16.60 -8.10
CA ASN A 118 0.94 15.63 -9.17
C ASN A 118 2.39 15.13 -9.16
N VAL A 119 3.37 16.03 -8.98
CA VAL A 119 4.78 15.64 -8.83
C VAL A 119 4.96 14.69 -7.64
N LEU A 120 4.31 14.98 -6.50
CA LEU A 120 4.38 14.13 -5.32
C LEU A 120 3.71 12.76 -5.55
N LYS A 121 2.55 12.73 -6.20
CA LYS A 121 1.87 11.46 -6.57
C LYS A 121 2.77 10.57 -7.43
N ASP A 122 3.46 11.15 -8.41
CA ASP A 122 4.39 10.41 -9.27
C ASP A 122 5.61 9.89 -8.48
N ALA A 123 6.13 10.67 -7.54
CA ALA A 123 7.22 10.23 -6.67
C ALA A 123 6.78 9.04 -5.79
N ILE A 124 5.58 9.12 -5.19
CA ILE A 124 5.01 8.04 -4.39
C ILE A 124 4.81 6.77 -5.23
N ALA A 125 4.28 6.89 -6.46
CA ALA A 125 4.09 5.77 -7.36
C ALA A 125 5.43 5.06 -7.68
N ARG A 126 6.49 5.84 -7.95
CA ARG A 126 7.84 5.32 -8.17
C ARG A 126 8.41 4.59 -6.95
N LEU A 127 8.26 5.16 -5.75
CA LEU A 127 8.73 4.54 -4.51
C LEU A 127 7.98 3.24 -4.20
N LYS A 128 6.67 3.18 -4.45
CA LYS A 128 5.87 1.94 -4.31
C LYS A 128 6.41 0.82 -5.21
N ILE A 129 6.72 1.13 -6.47
CA ILE A 129 7.30 0.15 -7.40
C ILE A 129 8.67 -0.34 -6.90
N GLN A 130 9.51 0.56 -6.39
CA GLN A 130 10.81 0.17 -5.84
C GLN A 130 10.69 -0.73 -4.62
N LEU A 131 9.75 -0.43 -3.72
CA LEU A 131 9.48 -1.25 -2.54
C LEU A 131 9.02 -2.67 -2.92
N ASP A 132 8.04 -2.79 -3.83
CA ASP A 132 7.57 -4.09 -4.32
C ASP A 132 8.70 -4.93 -4.95
N ARG A 133 9.58 -4.31 -5.73
CA ARG A 133 10.77 -4.99 -6.29
C ARG A 133 11.72 -5.50 -5.20
N ARG A 134 11.99 -4.68 -4.17
CA ARG A 134 12.85 -5.07 -3.05
C ARG A 134 12.23 -6.21 -2.24
N GLU A 135 10.93 -6.16 -2.01
CA GLU A 135 10.20 -7.19 -1.28
C GLU A 135 10.22 -8.53 -2.03
N LYS A 136 9.95 -8.52 -3.34
CA LYS A 136 10.10 -9.71 -4.20
C LYS A 136 11.51 -10.30 -4.15
N HIS A 137 12.53 -9.44 -4.20
CA HIS A 137 13.91 -9.90 -4.09
C HIS A 137 14.21 -10.54 -2.73
N LYS A 138 13.78 -9.91 -1.63
CA LYS A 138 13.91 -10.46 -0.27
C LYS A 138 13.22 -11.81 -0.16
N ASN A 139 11.99 -11.93 -0.66
CA ASN A 139 11.23 -13.18 -0.63
C ASN A 139 11.91 -14.30 -1.42
N LYS A 140 12.55 -13.96 -2.55
CA LYS A 140 13.37 -14.92 -3.31
C LYS A 140 14.58 -15.41 -2.50
N ILE A 141 15.27 -14.52 -1.79
CA ILE A 141 16.39 -14.90 -0.91
C ILE A 141 15.89 -15.81 0.22
N ILE A 142 14.81 -15.41 0.91
CA ILE A 142 14.21 -16.19 2.00
C ILE A 142 13.85 -17.60 1.51
N LYS A 143 13.23 -17.72 0.34
CA LYS A 143 12.88 -19.02 -0.25
C LYS A 143 14.12 -19.90 -0.47
N ARG A 144 15.22 -19.33 -0.99
CA ARG A 144 16.47 -20.07 -1.19
C ARG A 144 17.10 -20.50 0.14
N LEU A 145 17.11 -19.64 1.15
CA LEU A 145 17.65 -19.96 2.47
C LEU A 145 16.84 -21.06 3.16
N LYS A 146 15.51 -21.00 3.10
CA LYS A 146 14.63 -22.05 3.63
C LYS A 146 14.91 -23.42 3.00
N GLY A 147 15.15 -23.47 1.68
CA GLY A 147 15.52 -24.71 1.00
C GLY A 147 16.84 -25.30 1.53
N LYS A 148 17.87 -24.45 1.70
CA LYS A 148 19.16 -24.88 2.26
C LYS A 148 19.04 -25.37 3.70
N ILE A 149 18.25 -24.68 4.53
CA ILE A 149 18.01 -25.09 5.92
C ILE A 149 17.36 -26.47 5.93
N TYR A 150 16.34 -26.70 5.10
CA TYR A 150 15.67 -27.99 4.99
C TYR A 150 16.61 -29.13 4.56
N GLU A 151 17.52 -28.86 3.60
CA GLU A 151 18.55 -29.83 3.20
C GLU A 151 19.49 -30.19 4.37
N LEU A 152 19.96 -29.18 5.12
CA LEU A 152 20.82 -29.39 6.29
C LEU A 152 20.09 -30.13 7.43
N GLU A 153 18.81 -29.86 7.64
CA GLU A 153 17.99 -30.58 8.63
C GLU A 153 17.90 -32.09 8.30
N ILE A 154 17.77 -32.44 7.01
CA ILE A 154 17.78 -33.84 6.56
C ILE A 154 19.14 -34.49 6.80
N GLU A 155 20.22 -33.78 6.49
CA GLU A 155 21.59 -34.26 6.66
C GLU A 155 21.90 -34.51 8.14
N LEU A 156 21.59 -33.53 9.00
CA LEU A 156 21.74 -33.65 10.45
C LEU A 156 20.99 -34.86 11.01
N TYR A 157 19.73 -35.07 10.60
CA TYR A 157 18.95 -36.22 11.04
C TYR A 157 19.58 -37.57 10.64
N ARG A 158 20.22 -37.65 9.47
CA ARG A 158 20.91 -38.86 9.02
C ARG A 158 22.16 -39.13 9.85
N GLU A 159 22.95 -38.10 10.13
CA GLU A 159 24.14 -38.19 10.97
C GLU A 159 23.78 -38.62 12.39
N GLU A 160 22.77 -37.99 13.01
CA GLU A 160 22.27 -38.36 14.34
C GLU A 160 21.85 -39.84 14.42
N LYS A 161 21.23 -40.35 13.34
CA LYS A 161 20.85 -41.77 13.27
C LYS A 161 22.07 -42.69 13.16
N SER A 162 23.06 -42.32 12.34
CA SER A 162 24.30 -43.08 12.20
C SER A 162 25.08 -43.14 13.51
N VAL A 163 25.16 -42.02 14.24
CA VAL A 163 25.80 -41.95 15.56
C VAL A 163 25.12 -42.88 16.55
N LYS A 164 23.79 -42.89 16.63
CA LYS A 164 23.05 -43.82 17.50
C LYS A 164 23.33 -45.29 17.21
N LEU A 165 23.40 -45.68 15.93
CA LEU A 165 23.75 -47.04 15.53
C LEU A 165 25.18 -47.41 15.94
N LEU A 166 26.14 -46.48 15.86
CA LEU A 166 27.50 -46.69 16.33
C LEU A 166 27.56 -46.85 17.85
N GLU A 167 26.84 -46.01 18.61
CA GLU A 167 26.72 -46.13 20.07
C GLU A 167 26.15 -47.49 20.49
N GLU A 168 25.11 -47.97 19.81
CA GLU A 168 24.53 -49.30 20.04
C GLU A 168 25.53 -50.43 19.75
N ASN A 169 26.28 -50.35 18.64
CA ASN A 169 27.30 -51.34 18.30
C ASN A 169 28.46 -51.37 19.29
N ILE A 170 28.95 -50.20 19.72
CA ILE A 170 30.01 -50.11 20.74
C ILE A 170 29.54 -50.76 22.04
N LYS A 171 28.30 -50.48 22.47
CA LYS A 171 27.72 -51.09 23.66
C LYS A 171 27.66 -52.62 23.56
N ILE A 172 27.26 -53.17 22.42
CA ILE A 172 27.25 -54.63 22.18
C ILE A 172 28.67 -55.22 22.24
N GLN A 173 29.67 -54.51 21.68
CA GLN A 173 31.08 -54.94 21.75
C GLN A 173 31.59 -54.97 23.19
N ASP A 174 31.30 -53.93 23.98
CA ASP A 174 31.68 -53.87 25.39
C ASP A 174 31.03 -55.00 26.21
N GLU A 175 29.76 -55.33 25.94
CA GLU A 175 29.05 -56.46 26.56
C GLU A 175 29.68 -57.82 26.18
N LEU A 176 30.06 -58.01 24.90
CA LEU A 176 30.75 -59.22 24.44
C LEU A 176 32.14 -59.40 25.04
N LEU A 177 32.90 -58.30 25.20
CA LEU A 177 34.24 -58.32 25.80
C LEU A 177 34.21 -58.53 27.32
N ALA A 178 33.09 -58.22 27.98
CA ALA A 178 32.90 -58.42 29.42
C ALA A 178 32.46 -59.87 29.79
N ASP A 179 32.07 -60.69 28.80
CA ASP A 179 31.72 -62.09 29.00
C ASP A 179 32.97 -62.98 28.82
N ASP A 180 33.63 -63.30 29.94
CA ASP A 180 34.91 -64.04 30.08
C ASP A 180 34.88 -65.52 29.59
N GLN A 181 34.00 -65.89 28.66
CA GLN A 181 33.87 -67.25 28.11
C GLN A 181 34.03 -67.33 26.58
N ILE A 182 34.85 -66.48 25.98
CA ILE A 182 35.17 -66.60 24.55
C ILE A 182 36.29 -67.65 24.36
N PRO A 183 36.05 -68.77 23.67
CA PRO A 183 37.10 -69.72 23.34
C PRO A 183 38.14 -69.02 22.45
N ASN A 184 39.41 -69.13 22.82
CA ASN A 184 40.53 -68.65 22.01
C ASN A 184 40.76 -69.61 20.83
N ASP A 185 39.78 -69.73 19.94
CA ASP A 185 39.92 -70.40 18.66
C ASP A 185 40.17 -69.38 17.55
N GLY A 186 40.93 -69.77 16.52
CA GLY A 186 41.50 -68.84 15.52
C GLY A 186 40.48 -67.97 14.78
N LEU A 187 39.18 -68.34 14.83
CA LEU A 187 38.08 -67.57 14.27
C LEU A 187 37.88 -66.22 14.99
N PHE A 188 38.11 -66.18 16.30
CA PHE A 188 37.96 -64.95 17.09
C PHE A 188 39.06 -63.93 16.77
N SER A 189 40.29 -64.40 16.53
CA SER A 189 41.40 -63.57 16.04
C SER A 189 41.09 -62.94 14.68
N GLU A 190 40.47 -63.71 13.77
CA GLU A 190 40.11 -63.25 12.42
C GLU A 190 38.95 -62.23 12.48
N PHE A 191 37.98 -62.44 13.38
CA PHE A 191 36.91 -61.50 13.65
C PHE A 191 37.43 -60.17 14.24
N MET A 192 38.33 -60.24 15.23
CA MET A 192 38.96 -59.06 15.83
C MET A 192 39.84 -58.28 14.84
N TYR A 193 40.50 -58.97 13.91
CA TYR A 193 41.26 -58.33 12.83
C TYR A 193 40.34 -57.56 11.86
N CYS A 194 39.22 -58.16 11.44
CA CYS A 194 38.21 -57.47 10.63
C CYS A 194 37.60 -56.27 11.35
N LEU A 195 37.37 -56.38 12.66
CA LEU A 195 36.88 -55.28 13.50
C LEU A 195 37.88 -54.11 13.57
N HIS A 196 39.18 -54.44 13.69
CA HIS A 196 40.25 -53.45 13.75
C HIS A 196 40.43 -52.68 12.43
N GLU A 197 40.28 -53.36 11.29
CA GLU A 197 40.32 -52.69 9.98
C GLU A 197 39.05 -51.85 9.72
N LEU A 198 37.89 -52.28 10.21
CA LEU A 198 36.66 -51.47 10.17
C LEU A 198 36.79 -50.20 11.01
N THR A 199 37.34 -50.28 12.22
CA THR A 199 37.56 -49.10 13.08
C THR A 199 38.53 -48.10 12.45
N LYS A 200 39.65 -48.57 11.87
CA LYS A 200 40.56 -47.70 11.10
C LYS A 200 39.89 -47.03 9.91
N TYR A 201 39.01 -47.74 9.20
CA TYR A 201 38.28 -47.17 8.07
C TYR A 201 37.35 -46.04 8.53
N PHE A 202 36.64 -46.22 9.65
CA PHE A 202 35.77 -45.18 10.23
C PHE A 202 36.57 -43.96 10.72
N ASP A 203 37.72 -44.16 11.37
CA ASP A 203 38.60 -43.07 11.82
C ASP A 203 39.16 -42.22 10.65
N SER A 204 39.26 -42.80 9.45
CA SER A 204 39.70 -42.09 8.24
C SER A 204 38.59 -41.26 7.56
N ILE A 205 37.33 -41.51 7.89
CA ILE A 205 36.16 -40.77 7.37
C ILE A 205 35.81 -39.58 8.28
N LEU A 206 36.18 -39.67 9.56
CA LEU A 206 35.89 -38.66 10.60
C LEU A 206 36.97 -37.57 10.75
N ASN A 207 38.13 -37.70 10.07
CA ASN A 207 39.22 -36.70 10.03
C ASN A 207 39.35 -36.07 8.64
#